data_AF-A0A2P4XPJ9-F1
#
_entry.id   AF-A0A2P4XPJ9-F1
#
_cell.length_a   1.000
_cell.length_b   1.000
_cell.length_c   1.000
_cell.angle_alpha   90.00
_cell.angle_beta   90.00
_cell.angle_gamma   90.00
#
_symmetry.space_group_name_H-M   'P 1'
#
loop_
_entity.id
_entity.type
_entity.pdbx_description
1 polymer ?
#
loop_
_entity_poly.entity_id
_entity_poly.type
_entity_poly.pdbx_seq_one_letter_code
_entity_poly.pdbx_strand_id
1 'polypeptide(L)'
;MLFAIIDDMFNFPLWGASYREKDTEKQLAMRAELSTGIVAKTLGFLEKRIITNKGPYAAGATLTVADLAIYGMVLNFKSGVPGFSTTIADSYTNLQRVFKQVAEHPKVLEWNAAHNQ
;
A
#
# COMPACT_ATOMS: atom_id res chain seq x y z
N MET A 1 -5.04 -7.18 13.18
CA MET A 1 -4.09 -7.94 12.32
C MET A 1 -3.65 -7.03 11.17
N LEU A 2 -2.46 -7.17 10.59
CA LEU A 2 -1.99 -6.28 9.50
C LEU A 2 -2.93 -6.28 8.28
N PHE A 3 -3.46 -7.45 7.91
CA PHE A 3 -4.44 -7.60 6.82
C PHE A 3 -5.70 -6.78 7.03
N ALA A 4 -6.30 -6.83 8.22
CA ALA A 4 -7.49 -6.06 8.54
C ALA A 4 -7.31 -4.55 8.28
N ILE A 5 -6.11 -3.99 8.52
CA ILE A 5 -5.84 -2.56 8.27
C ILE A 5 -5.88 -2.25 6.76
N ILE A 6 -5.34 -3.16 5.94
CA ILE A 6 -5.34 -3.03 4.47
C ILE A 6 -6.76 -3.26 3.94
N ASP A 7 -7.45 -4.29 4.44
CA ASP A 7 -8.83 -4.61 4.06
C ASP A 7 -9.78 -3.46 4.38
N ASP A 8 -9.66 -2.83 5.56
CA ASP A 8 -10.45 -1.67 5.95
C ASP A 8 -10.29 -0.48 4.97
N MET A 9 -9.08 -0.30 4.42
CA MET A 9 -8.82 0.74 3.42
C MET A 9 -9.54 0.45 2.09
N PHE A 10 -9.38 -0.76 1.56
CA PHE A 10 -9.97 -1.15 0.28
C PHE A 10 -11.49 -1.35 0.36
N ASN A 11 -12.01 -1.72 1.52
CA ASN A 11 -13.44 -1.83 1.79
C ASN A 11 -14.08 -0.50 2.21
N PHE A 12 -13.31 0.57 2.37
CA PHE A 12 -13.85 1.88 2.71
C PHE A 12 -14.86 2.31 1.63
N PRO A 13 -16.10 2.73 1.98
CA PRO A 13 -17.16 2.94 0.99
C PRO A 13 -16.77 3.90 -0.15
N LEU A 14 -16.01 4.95 0.17
CA LEU A 14 -15.52 5.92 -0.81
C LEU A 14 -14.51 5.31 -1.79
N TRP A 15 -13.75 4.29 -1.37
CA TRP A 15 -12.83 3.55 -2.24
C TRP A 15 -13.61 2.93 -3.39
N GLY A 16 -14.59 2.09 -3.09
CA GLY A 16 -15.45 1.47 -4.09
C GLY A 16 -16.27 2.48 -4.91
N ALA A 17 -16.74 3.57 -4.29
CA ALA A 17 -17.43 4.64 -5.00
C ALA A 17 -16.53 5.29 -6.06
N SER A 18 -15.27 5.61 -5.71
CA SER A 18 -14.33 6.24 -6.63
C SER A 18 -14.04 5.39 -7.87
N TYR A 19 -14.04 4.06 -7.75
CA TYR A 19 -13.83 3.14 -8.89
C TYR A 19 -15.05 3.00 -9.79
N ARG A 20 -16.26 3.29 -9.28
CA ARG A 20 -17.51 3.24 -10.05
C ARG A 20 -17.93 4.59 -10.62
N GLU A 21 -17.35 5.67 -10.13
CA GLU A 21 -17.61 7.03 -10.62
C GLU A 21 -17.10 7.19 -12.05
N LYS A 22 -17.96 7.74 -12.91
CA LYS A 22 -17.69 7.96 -14.34
C LYS A 22 -17.23 9.38 -14.63
N ASP A 23 -17.62 10.33 -13.79
CA ASP A 23 -17.18 11.71 -13.87
C ASP A 23 -15.75 11.82 -13.31
N THR A 24 -14.81 12.19 -14.18
CA THR A 24 -13.38 12.26 -13.84
C THR A 24 -13.10 13.25 -12.72
N GLU A 25 -13.75 14.42 -12.71
CA GLU A 25 -13.49 15.45 -11.69
C GLU A 25 -13.99 14.99 -10.32
N LYS A 26 -15.19 14.40 -10.27
CA LYS A 26 -15.73 13.81 -9.03
C LYS A 26 -14.87 12.64 -8.55
N GLN A 27 -14.42 11.77 -9.45
CA GLN A 27 -13.53 10.66 -9.09
C GLN A 27 -12.22 11.19 -8.46
N LEU A 28 -11.60 12.20 -9.07
CA LEU A 28 -10.36 12.79 -8.57
C LEU A 28 -10.58 13.46 -7.21
N ALA A 29 -11.71 14.15 -7.00
CA ALA A 29 -12.06 14.72 -5.70
C ALA A 29 -12.22 13.64 -4.62
N MET A 30 -12.92 12.54 -4.92
CA MET A 30 -13.04 11.40 -4.01
C MET A 30 -11.68 10.79 -3.68
N ARG A 31 -10.78 10.66 -4.66
CA ARG A 31 -9.42 10.11 -4.43
C ARG A 31 -8.51 11.06 -3.66
N ALA A 32 -8.68 12.37 -3.80
CA ALA A 32 -8.01 13.35 -2.94
C ALA A 32 -8.46 13.23 -1.46
N GLU A 33 -9.76 13.00 -1.23
CA GLU A 33 -10.29 12.71 0.11
C GLU A 33 -9.74 11.38 0.65
N LEU A 34 -9.73 10.32 -0.16
CA LEU A 34 -9.14 9.03 0.22
C LEU A 34 -7.65 9.19 0.61
N SER A 35 -6.90 9.94 -0.18
CA SER A 35 -5.47 10.18 0.00
C SER A 35 -5.15 10.81 1.36
N THR A 36 -5.90 11.85 1.73
CA THR A 36 -5.70 12.60 2.98
C THR A 36 -6.39 11.95 4.19
N GLY A 37 -7.38 11.09 3.95
CA GLY A 37 -8.14 10.37 4.97
C GLY A 37 -7.64 8.94 5.19
N ILE A 38 -8.40 7.95 4.71
CA ILE A 38 -8.20 6.54 5.05
C ILE A 38 -6.85 6.01 4.59
N VAL A 39 -6.31 6.46 3.45
CA VAL A 39 -5.02 6.01 2.95
C VAL A 39 -3.90 6.47 3.88
N ALA A 40 -3.83 7.77 4.21
CA ALA A 40 -2.86 8.30 5.15
C ALA A 40 -2.94 7.61 6.54
N LYS A 41 -4.17 7.36 7.03
CA LYS A 41 -4.40 6.64 8.29
C LYS A 41 -3.86 5.20 8.23
N THR A 42 -4.15 4.47 7.16
CA THR A 42 -3.68 3.09 6.95
C THR A 42 -2.16 3.02 6.88
N LEU A 43 -1.53 3.89 6.07
CA LEU A 43 -0.06 3.95 5.97
C LEU A 43 0.59 4.24 7.34
N GLY A 44 0.06 5.21 8.08
CA GLY A 44 0.53 5.54 9.43
C GLY A 44 0.35 4.41 10.44
N PHE A 45 -0.73 3.62 10.34
CA PHE A 45 -0.93 2.45 11.20
C PHE A 45 -0.01 1.28 10.85
N LEU A 46 0.21 1.02 9.56
CA LEU A 46 1.17 0.01 9.11
C LEU A 46 2.58 0.36 9.59
N GLU A 47 3.02 1.61 9.41
CA GLU A 47 4.32 2.10 9.89
C GLU A 47 4.50 1.84 11.40
N LYS A 48 3.53 2.26 12.22
CA LYS A 48 3.54 2.02 13.67
C LYS A 48 3.60 0.52 14.01
N ARG A 49 2.90 -0.31 13.25
CA ARG A 49 2.87 -1.76 13.50
C ARG A 49 4.20 -2.43 13.15
N ILE A 50 4.83 -2.03 12.04
CA ILE A 50 6.17 -2.51 11.66
C ILE A 50 7.19 -2.15 12.74
N ILE A 51 7.17 -0.90 13.24
CA ILE A 51 8.03 -0.46 14.34
C ILE A 51 7.81 -1.33 15.60
N THR A 52 6.54 -1.59 15.94
CA THR A 52 6.18 -2.38 17.13
C THR A 52 6.66 -3.82 17.07
N ASN A 53 6.65 -4.43 15.88
CA ASN A 53 7.03 -5.83 15.69
C ASN A 53 8.54 -6.08 15.71
N LYS A 54 9.38 -5.03 15.75
CA LYS A 54 10.82 -5.07 15.97
C LYS A 54 11.57 -6.09 15.09
N GLY A 55 11.56 -5.88 13.78
CA GLY A 55 12.33 -6.71 12.86
C GLY A 55 12.46 -6.14 11.45
N PRO A 56 13.23 -6.83 10.58
CA PRO A 56 13.37 -6.47 9.17
C PRO A 56 12.07 -6.67 8.37
N TYR A 57 11.13 -7.48 8.82
CA TYR A 57 9.85 -7.67 8.12
C TYR A 57 8.70 -7.05 8.89
N ALA A 58 7.55 -6.92 8.23
CA ALA A 58 6.37 -6.28 8.76
C ALA A 58 5.85 -6.96 10.03
N ALA A 59 6.04 -8.28 10.15
CA ALA A 59 5.60 -9.09 11.27
C ALA A 59 6.74 -9.59 12.18
N GLY A 60 7.99 -9.14 11.97
CA GLY A 60 9.13 -9.52 12.82
C GLY A 60 10.36 -9.94 12.01
N ALA A 61 10.95 -11.08 12.37
CA ALA A 61 12.27 -11.50 11.88
C ALA A 61 12.27 -12.15 10.48
N THR A 62 11.12 -12.67 10.02
CA THR A 62 11.01 -13.46 8.79
C THR A 62 10.00 -12.88 7.83
N LEU A 63 10.22 -13.07 6.53
CA LEU A 63 9.26 -12.74 5.48
C LEU A 63 7.95 -13.52 5.71
N THR A 64 6.83 -12.82 5.65
CA THR A 64 5.49 -13.39 5.77
C THR A 64 4.59 -12.89 4.64
N VAL A 65 3.38 -13.45 4.55
CA VAL A 65 2.38 -12.98 3.58
C VAL A 65 1.97 -11.52 3.84
N ALA A 66 2.15 -11.00 5.07
CA ALA A 66 1.88 -9.60 5.37
C ALA A 66 2.82 -8.65 4.63
N ASP A 67 4.08 -9.05 4.43
CA ASP A 67 5.07 -8.30 3.66
C ASP A 67 4.67 -8.22 2.18
N LEU A 68 4.21 -9.33 1.61
CA LEU A 68 3.71 -9.38 0.23
C LEU A 68 2.46 -8.50 0.04
N ALA A 69 1.56 -8.48 1.01
CA ALA A 69 0.37 -7.61 0.96
C ALA A 69 0.73 -6.12 0.99
N ILE A 70 1.67 -5.75 1.88
CA ILE A 70 2.23 -4.39 1.92
C ILE A 70 2.93 -4.05 0.61
N TYR A 71 3.72 -4.97 0.07
CA TYR A 71 4.40 -4.79 -1.21
C TYR A 71 3.41 -4.50 -2.34
N GLY A 72 2.38 -5.33 -2.52
CA GLY A 72 1.36 -5.12 -3.56
C GLY A 72 0.58 -3.81 -3.38
N MET A 73 0.23 -3.47 -2.14
CA MET A 73 -0.44 -2.19 -1.85
C MET A 73 0.42 -0.98 -2.22
N VAL A 74 1.70 -0.96 -1.81
CA VAL A 74 2.62 0.15 -2.12
C VAL A 74 2.95 0.18 -3.60
N LEU A 75 3.11 -0.99 -4.25
CA LEU A 75 3.35 -1.09 -5.69
C LEU A 75 2.21 -0.44 -6.49
N ASN A 76 0.96 -0.68 -6.12
CA ASN A 76 -0.20 -0.05 -6.77
C ASN A 76 -0.13 1.48 -6.73
N PHE A 77 0.27 2.08 -5.61
CA PHE A 77 0.44 3.54 -5.57
C PHE A 77 1.62 3.99 -6.44
N LYS A 78 2.75 3.27 -6.41
CA LYS A 78 3.94 3.59 -7.20
C LYS A 78 3.73 3.43 -8.71
N SER A 79 2.84 2.56 -9.16
CA SER A 79 2.50 2.40 -10.58
C SER A 79 1.63 3.53 -11.14
N GLY A 80 1.16 4.46 -10.30
CA GLY A 80 0.49 5.67 -10.74
C GLY A 80 -1.02 5.53 -10.90
N VAL A 81 -1.71 4.95 -9.91
CA VAL A 81 -3.19 4.98 -9.87
C VAL A 81 -3.66 6.44 -9.94
N PRO A 82 -4.49 6.81 -10.94
CA PRO A 82 -4.91 8.20 -11.13
C PRO A 82 -5.54 8.80 -9.87
N GLY A 83 -5.20 10.04 -9.53
CA GLY A 83 -5.73 10.72 -8.33
C GLY A 83 -5.03 10.37 -7.01
N PHE A 84 -4.02 9.50 -7.03
CA PHE A 84 -3.09 9.30 -5.91
C PHE A 84 -1.68 9.74 -6.30
N SER A 85 -0.91 10.27 -5.36
CA SER A 85 0.51 10.55 -5.58
C SER A 85 1.30 9.24 -5.61
N THR A 86 2.21 9.08 -6.58
CA THR A 86 3.15 7.95 -6.62
C THR A 86 4.12 7.92 -5.44
N THR A 87 4.26 9.05 -4.75
CA THR A 87 5.13 9.24 -3.59
C THR A 87 4.36 9.23 -2.26
N ILE A 88 3.07 8.88 -2.25
CA ILE A 88 2.19 8.95 -1.07
C ILE A 88 2.72 8.16 0.14
N ALA A 89 3.50 7.11 -0.10
CA ALA A 89 4.07 6.25 0.92
C ALA A 89 5.55 6.54 1.24
N ASP A 90 6.21 7.48 0.55
CA ASP A 90 7.67 7.63 0.60
C ASP A 90 8.18 8.16 1.95
N SER A 91 7.34 8.89 2.70
CA SER A 91 7.67 9.39 4.03
C SER A 91 7.67 8.31 5.12
N TYR A 92 7.13 7.12 4.86
CA TYR A 92 7.02 6.02 5.82
C TYR A 92 8.22 5.07 5.69
N THR A 93 9.31 5.37 6.40
CA THR A 93 10.62 4.76 6.17
C THR A 93 10.65 3.24 6.46
N ASN A 94 9.94 2.75 7.48
CA ASN A 94 9.89 1.32 7.74
C ASN A 94 9.02 0.57 6.73
N LEU A 95 7.93 1.20 6.29
CA LEU A 95 7.11 0.69 5.19
C LEU A 95 7.93 0.57 3.89
N GLN A 96 8.71 1.60 3.53
CA GLN A 96 9.61 1.56 2.38
C GLN A 96 10.69 0.48 2.52
N ARG A 97 11.22 0.28 3.73
CA ARG A 97 12.19 -0.77 4.02
C ARG A 97 11.61 -2.16 3.78
N VAL A 98 10.39 -2.43 4.25
CA VAL A 98 9.68 -3.70 3.98
C VAL A 98 9.43 -3.86 2.49
N PHE A 99 8.92 -2.83 1.81
CA PHE A 99 8.69 -2.86 0.36
C PHE A 99 9.96 -3.26 -0.40
N LYS A 100 11.09 -2.63 -0.09
CA LYS A 100 12.38 -2.91 -0.73
C LYS A 100 12.84 -4.35 -0.49
N GLN A 101 12.75 -4.86 0.73
CA GLN A 101 13.14 -6.24 1.03
C GLN A 101 12.32 -7.27 0.25
N VAL A 102 11.03 -7.01 0.05
CA VAL A 102 10.17 -7.86 -0.78
C VAL A 102 10.54 -7.72 -2.26
N ALA A 103 10.74 -6.50 -2.74
CA ALA A 103 11.09 -6.23 -4.14
C ALA A 103 12.42 -6.87 -4.56
N GLU A 104 13.37 -7.01 -3.64
CA GLU A 104 14.68 -7.66 -3.86
C GLU A 104 14.63 -9.19 -3.77
N HIS A 105 13.50 -9.78 -3.34
CA HIS A 105 13.37 -11.23 -3.20
C HIS A 105 13.41 -11.91 -4.59
N PRO A 106 14.24 -12.94 -4.84
CA PRO A 106 14.43 -13.51 -6.18
C PRO A 106 13.14 -13.94 -6.88
N LYS A 107 12.20 -14.53 -6.15
CA LYS A 107 10.90 -14.94 -6.68
C LYS A 107 9.97 -13.78 -7.01
N VAL A 108 10.11 -12.65 -6.30
CA VAL A 108 9.34 -11.44 -6.60
C VAL A 108 9.90 -10.76 -7.84
N LEU A 109 11.23 -10.71 -7.99
CA LEU A 109 11.88 -10.23 -9.22
C LEU A 109 11.48 -11.06 -10.44
N GLU A 110 11.52 -12.39 -10.34
CA GLU A 110 11.06 -13.31 -11.39
C GLU A 110 9.60 -13.05 -11.77
N TRP A 111 8.72 -12.90 -10.76
CA TRP A 111 7.31 -12.61 -10.97
C TRP A 111 7.08 -11.27 -11.68
N ASN A 112 7.73 -10.19 -11.19
CA ASN A 112 7.58 -8.85 -11.77
C ASN A 112 8.05 -8.82 -13.23
N ALA A 113 9.17 -9.48 -13.54
CA ALA A 113 9.69 -9.54 -14.91
C ALA A 113 8.75 -10.30 -15.86
N ALA A 114 8.10 -11.36 -15.37
CA ALA A 114 7.13 -12.13 -16.14
C ALA A 114 5.78 -11.42 -16.32
N HIS A 115 5.43 -10.51 -15.41
CA HIS A 115 4.11 -9.87 -15.34
C HIS A 115 4.21 -8.35 -15.37
N ASN A 116 5.15 -7.78 -16.15
CA ASN A 116 5.37 -6.34 -16.31
C ASN A 116 4.03 -5.57 -16.20
N GLN A 117 3.83 -4.89 -15.06
CA GLN A 117 2.67 -4.05 -14.81
C GLN A 117 2.86 -2.68 -15.47
#